data_AF-A0A957J7P3-F1
#
_entry.id   AF-A0A957J7P3-F1
#
_cell.length_a   1.000
_cell.length_b   1.000
_cell.length_c   1.000
_cell.angle_alpha   90.00
_cell.angle_beta   90.00
_cell.angle_gamma   90.00
#
_symmetry.space_group_name_H-M   'P 1'
#
loop_
_entity.id
_entity.type
_entity.pdbx_description
1 polymer ?
#
loop_
_entity_poly.entity_id
_entity_poly.type
_entity_poly.pdbx_seq_one_letter_code
_entity_poly.pdbx_strand_id
1 'polypeptide(L)'
;MATTSPNAPQGQQRIPPWRDIRIIGVFAQLVFIALTIVAGYWFFNNISNNIDTLGEAQFICRDGSSSFRCAFDFMSSQAQFDISETTLLEYEPSDSYWDALGVAFLNTIKVIVLGVILTTIVGTLAGIARLSSNWLVSNVARAYVDLFRNTPLVLQLIFIYFSVILALPAIQEALKLPAVSVYMSQRGLNYPSPVMMLSFSTWFAFLVLAVIQAQVVWVLLGKYEENSGRQINRPAWVITAFFSVAFLGWFVASNDVNQSVLTPAGLRVQSAEDFEQLVLGRLDVNLLDDIERALAAGTLTQDDVDAAAVSICAVRDSASEVNLTSLLQGANVPYVVERFRRQDQATEAYAAGECEVLAASTAVLAGERNLLENPTGHNLTAVHETPMRISTPKIEGFNFVGGGRMSAEFTALLIGLVLNTGASVAEIVRAGIQSVGKGQSEAARALGLSESQRLRLVVLPQALRVIVPPQTSQYLNLAK
;
A
#
# COMPACT_ATOMS: atom_id res chain seq x y z
N MET A 1 92.46 43.44 -3.70
CA MET A 1 91.89 42.15 -4.09
C MET A 1 91.94 41.22 -2.89
N ALA A 2 90.80 41.01 -2.23
CA ALA A 2 90.60 39.92 -1.28
C ALA A 2 89.27 39.27 -1.63
N THR A 3 89.32 37.98 -1.87
CA THR A 3 88.33 37.12 -2.54
C THR A 3 87.13 36.85 -1.65
N THR A 4 85.92 37.20 -2.08
CA THR A 4 84.67 36.70 -1.50
C THR A 4 84.36 35.34 -2.09
N SER A 5 84.68 34.25 -1.38
CA SER A 5 84.14 32.93 -1.67
C SER A 5 82.70 32.86 -1.16
N PRO A 6 81.74 32.37 -1.98
CA PRO A 6 80.37 32.14 -1.50
C PRO A 6 80.35 30.88 -0.62
N ASN A 7 79.78 31.00 0.58
CA ASN A 7 79.58 29.85 1.48
C ASN A 7 78.59 28.86 0.84
N ALA A 8 78.94 27.57 0.90
CA ALA A 8 78.09 26.47 0.45
C ALA A 8 76.75 26.43 1.23
N PRO A 9 75.64 26.03 0.59
CA PRO A 9 74.33 25.96 1.25
C PRO A 9 74.40 25.00 2.44
N GLN A 10 74.02 25.50 3.63
CA GLN A 10 73.93 24.70 4.84
C GLN A 10 72.98 23.52 4.59
N GLY A 11 73.50 22.30 4.71
CA GLY A 11 72.72 21.08 4.54
C GLY A 11 71.50 21.10 5.45
N GLN A 12 70.32 20.80 4.88
CA GLN A 12 69.06 20.70 5.62
C GLN A 12 69.27 19.86 6.88
N GLN A 13 69.14 20.50 8.04
CA GLN A 13 69.17 19.82 9.33
C GLN A 13 68.09 18.74 9.31
N ARG A 14 68.49 17.47 9.41
CA ARG A 14 67.55 16.36 9.54
C ARG A 14 66.68 16.63 10.76
N ILE A 15 65.41 16.90 10.52
CA ILE A 15 64.44 17.16 11.58
C ILE A 15 64.41 15.89 12.45
N PRO A 16 64.60 16.00 13.77
CA PRO A 16 64.56 14.84 14.63
C PRO A 16 63.21 14.12 14.49
N PRO A 17 63.18 12.78 14.50
CA PRO A 17 61.98 12.02 14.16
C PRO A 17 60.78 12.28 15.09
N TRP A 18 61.01 12.75 16.33
CA TRP A 18 59.96 13.16 17.28
C TRP A 18 59.39 14.56 17.04
N ARG A 19 59.93 15.34 16.08
CA ARG A 19 59.39 16.62 15.59
C ARG A 19 58.88 16.55 14.15
N ASP A 20 59.04 15.42 13.47
CA ASP A 20 58.54 15.22 12.12
C ASP A 20 57.04 14.88 12.16
N ILE A 21 56.22 15.79 11.65
CA ILE A 21 54.75 15.66 11.59
C ILE A 21 54.32 14.38 10.88
N ARG A 22 55.07 13.89 9.89
CA ARG A 22 54.74 12.63 9.19
C ARG A 22 54.93 11.42 10.08
N ILE A 23 56.03 11.39 10.85
CA ILE A 23 56.35 10.28 11.75
C ILE A 23 55.39 10.28 12.95
N ILE A 24 55.09 11.46 13.51
CA ILE A 24 54.10 11.62 14.58
C ILE A 24 52.71 11.21 14.09
N GLY A 25 52.34 11.56 12.86
CA GLY A 25 51.06 11.17 12.25
C GLY A 25 50.93 9.66 12.07
N VAL A 26 51.95 8.98 11.54
CA VAL A 26 51.96 7.51 11.40
C VAL A 26 51.95 6.83 12.77
N PHE A 27 52.72 7.33 13.74
CA PHE A 27 52.73 6.80 15.09
C PHE A 27 51.35 6.94 15.78
N ALA A 28 50.72 8.11 15.67
CA ALA A 28 49.39 8.34 16.22
C ALA A 28 48.32 7.44 15.56
N GLN A 29 48.39 7.20 14.25
CA GLN A 29 47.52 6.24 13.56
C GLN A 29 47.72 4.80 14.05
N LEU A 30 48.97 4.36 14.22
CA LEU A 30 49.27 3.02 14.75
C LEU A 30 48.78 2.86 16.19
N VAL A 31 48.96 3.87 17.04
CA VAL A 31 48.44 3.88 18.41
C VAL A 31 46.92 3.84 18.42
N PHE A 32 46.25 4.62 17.56
CA PHE A 32 44.79 4.60 17.44
C PHE A 32 44.25 3.24 16.98
N ILE A 33 44.89 2.62 15.99
CA ILE A 33 44.53 1.27 15.52
C ILE A 33 44.73 0.26 16.65
N ALA A 34 45.87 0.31 17.35
CA ALA A 34 46.14 -0.58 18.48
C ALA A 34 45.10 -0.41 19.60
N LEU A 35 44.76 0.83 19.97
CA LEU A 35 43.72 1.11 20.96
C LEU A 35 42.35 0.60 20.51
N THR A 36 41.99 0.78 19.23
CA THR A 36 40.71 0.29 18.68
C THR A 36 40.64 -1.23 18.69
N ILE A 37 41.73 -1.92 18.33
CA ILE A 37 41.81 -3.39 18.39
C ILE A 37 41.72 -3.89 19.83
N VAL A 38 42.45 -3.26 20.76
CA VAL A 38 42.42 -3.63 22.19
C VAL A 38 41.04 -3.37 22.78
N ALA A 39 40.42 -2.23 22.49
CA ALA A 39 39.07 -1.91 22.95
C ALA A 39 38.04 -2.88 22.36
N GLY A 40 38.13 -3.18 21.06
CA GLY A 40 37.25 -4.15 20.40
C GLY A 40 37.42 -5.56 20.96
N TYR A 41 38.66 -6.01 21.18
CA TYR A 41 38.97 -7.30 21.80
C TYR A 41 38.46 -7.37 23.24
N TRP A 42 38.70 -6.32 24.03
CA TRP A 42 38.20 -6.23 25.40
C TRP A 42 36.68 -6.28 25.44
N PHE A 43 36.00 -5.50 24.58
CA PHE A 43 34.55 -5.47 24.48
C PHE A 43 33.97 -6.82 24.06
N PHE A 44 34.56 -7.46 23.05
CA PHE A 44 34.15 -8.78 22.58
C PHE A 44 34.29 -9.83 23.68
N ASN A 45 35.42 -9.87 24.38
CA ASN A 45 35.62 -10.80 25.48
C ASN A 45 34.71 -10.49 26.66
N ASN A 46 34.49 -9.21 26.96
CA ASN A 46 33.58 -8.79 28.02
C ASN A 46 32.15 -9.27 27.71
N ILE A 47 31.68 -9.07 26.47
CA ILE A 47 30.38 -9.56 26.03
C ILE A 47 30.32 -11.09 26.06
N SER A 48 31.29 -11.79 25.47
CA SER A 48 31.27 -13.25 25.41
C SER A 48 31.22 -13.85 26.81
N ASN A 49 32.09 -13.38 27.72
CA ASN A 49 32.14 -13.89 29.09
C ASN A 49 30.85 -13.58 29.88
N ASN A 50 30.24 -12.41 29.67
CA ASN A 50 28.96 -12.06 30.29
C ASN A 50 27.77 -12.82 29.68
N ILE A 51 27.79 -13.09 28.37
CA ILE A 51 26.75 -13.89 27.70
C ILE A 51 26.83 -15.35 28.13
N ASP A 52 28.02 -15.92 28.26
CA ASP A 52 28.19 -17.32 28.70
C ASP A 52 27.71 -17.49 30.15
N THR A 53 27.99 -16.52 31.03
CA THR A 53 27.49 -16.52 32.42
C THR A 53 25.97 -16.30 32.55
N LEU A 54 25.36 -15.53 31.65
CA LEU A 54 23.89 -15.37 31.58
C LEU A 54 23.21 -16.55 30.88
N GLY A 55 23.89 -17.16 29.91
CA GLY A 55 23.43 -18.25 29.05
C GLY A 55 23.09 -19.52 29.82
N GLU A 56 23.92 -19.89 30.81
CA GLU A 56 23.68 -21.07 31.66
C GLU A 56 22.50 -20.88 32.64
N ALA A 57 22.10 -19.65 32.96
CA ALA A 57 21.11 -19.37 34.01
C ALA A 57 19.72 -18.92 33.50
N GLN A 58 19.60 -18.38 32.27
CA GLN A 58 18.34 -17.74 31.84
C GLN A 58 17.76 -18.20 30.50
N PHE A 59 18.53 -18.78 29.57
CA PHE A 59 18.04 -19.12 28.22
C PHE A 59 18.00 -20.63 27.97
N ILE A 60 16.96 -21.28 28.49
CA ILE A 60 16.71 -22.71 28.28
C ILE A 60 15.97 -22.88 26.94
N CYS A 61 16.61 -23.56 26.00
CA CYS A 61 16.06 -23.98 24.73
C CYS A 61 14.94 -25.01 24.91
N ARG A 62 14.06 -25.16 23.91
CA ARG A 62 12.98 -26.15 23.90
C ARG A 62 13.47 -27.61 24.01
N ASP A 63 14.75 -27.88 23.74
CA ASP A 63 15.42 -29.18 23.90
C ASP A 63 16.10 -29.36 25.28
N GLY A 64 16.02 -28.38 26.18
CA GLY A 64 16.61 -28.40 27.52
C GLY A 64 18.08 -27.95 27.58
N SER A 65 18.68 -27.56 26.44
CA SER A 65 20.04 -26.98 26.42
C SER A 65 20.01 -25.49 26.80
N SER A 66 21.12 -24.96 27.30
CA SER A 66 21.25 -23.54 27.66
C SER A 66 22.15 -22.83 26.65
N SER A 67 21.56 -22.06 25.73
CA SER A 67 22.32 -21.37 24.68
C SER A 67 21.68 -20.05 24.26
N PHE A 68 22.53 -19.04 24.03
CA PHE A 68 22.13 -17.77 23.42
C PHE A 68 21.50 -17.94 22.03
N ARG A 69 21.77 -19.05 21.32
CA ARG A 69 21.14 -19.35 20.02
C ARG A 69 19.62 -19.48 20.11
N CYS A 70 19.10 -19.84 21.28
CA CYS A 70 17.66 -19.96 21.55
C CYS A 70 17.06 -18.68 22.16
N ALA A 71 17.85 -17.62 22.34
CA ALA A 71 17.35 -16.35 22.87
C ALA A 71 16.25 -15.73 21.99
N PHE A 72 16.16 -16.11 20.71
CA PHE A 72 15.11 -15.69 19.78
C PHE A 72 14.01 -16.73 19.59
N ASP A 73 13.98 -17.82 20.37
CA ASP A 73 12.94 -18.85 20.24
C ASP A 73 11.55 -18.30 20.57
N PHE A 74 11.47 -17.30 21.47
CA PHE A 74 10.24 -16.55 21.75
C PHE A 74 9.65 -15.89 20.49
N MET A 75 10.45 -15.59 19.46
CA MET A 75 9.92 -14.99 18.23
C MET A 75 8.97 -15.93 17.48
N SER A 76 9.13 -17.23 17.67
CA SER A 76 8.22 -18.26 17.13
C SER A 76 7.06 -18.59 18.08
N SER A 77 7.05 -18.03 19.29
CA SER A 77 5.94 -18.18 20.23
C SER A 77 4.76 -17.28 19.86
N GLN A 78 3.58 -17.60 20.38
CA GLN A 78 2.35 -16.85 20.09
C GLN A 78 2.43 -15.45 20.71
N ALA A 79 2.04 -14.44 19.93
CA ALA A 79 2.16 -13.03 20.30
C ALA A 79 1.12 -12.60 21.37
N GLN A 80 -0.07 -13.19 21.37
CA GLN A 80 -1.16 -12.99 22.34
C GLN A 80 -1.72 -11.56 22.44
N PHE A 81 -1.43 -10.67 21.49
CA PHE A 81 -2.06 -9.36 21.38
C PHE A 81 -2.69 -9.17 20.00
N ASP A 82 -3.64 -8.24 19.89
CA ASP A 82 -4.33 -7.96 18.63
C ASP A 82 -3.72 -6.73 17.92
N ILE A 83 -3.76 -6.74 16.59
CA ILE A 83 -3.36 -5.60 15.74
C ILE A 83 -4.59 -5.21 14.92
N SER A 84 -5.09 -4.00 15.12
CA SER A 84 -6.35 -3.56 14.50
C SER A 84 -6.30 -3.46 12.96
N GLU A 85 -5.12 -3.27 12.38
CA GLU A 85 -4.90 -3.12 10.93
C GLU A 85 -4.21 -4.37 10.36
N THR A 86 -4.97 -5.23 9.68
CA THR A 86 -4.47 -6.50 9.09
C THR A 86 -4.69 -6.59 7.58
N THR A 87 -4.93 -5.46 6.93
CA THR A 87 -5.34 -5.42 5.51
C THR A 87 -4.25 -5.87 4.53
N LEU A 88 -2.97 -5.84 4.91
CA LEU A 88 -1.86 -6.29 4.06
C LEU A 88 -1.45 -7.75 4.34
N LEU A 89 -1.53 -8.18 5.59
CA LEU A 89 -1.26 -9.54 6.05
C LEU A 89 -2.26 -9.87 7.14
N GLU A 90 -2.98 -10.98 6.98
CA GLU A 90 -3.86 -11.52 8.00
C GLU A 90 -3.05 -11.86 9.25
N TYR A 91 -3.60 -11.52 10.42
CA TYR A 91 -2.96 -11.72 11.71
C TYR A 91 -4.00 -11.98 12.78
N GLU A 92 -3.72 -12.95 13.63
CA GLU A 92 -4.45 -13.22 14.87
C GLU A 92 -3.50 -13.22 16.08
N PRO A 93 -4.03 -12.99 17.29
CA PRO A 93 -3.23 -13.07 18.51
C PRO A 93 -2.56 -14.43 18.75
N SER A 94 -3.03 -15.51 18.12
CA SER A 94 -2.39 -16.84 18.17
C SER A 94 -1.18 -16.98 17.26
N ASP A 95 -0.96 -16.05 16.34
CA ASP A 95 0.16 -16.08 15.40
C ASP A 95 1.47 -15.68 16.08
N SER A 96 2.60 -15.92 15.39
CA SER A 96 3.92 -15.75 16.00
C SER A 96 4.32 -14.27 16.10
N TYR A 97 5.30 -13.96 16.95
CA TYR A 97 5.88 -12.61 16.99
C TYR A 97 6.54 -12.20 15.67
N TRP A 98 7.04 -13.17 14.88
CA TRP A 98 7.52 -12.89 13.52
C TRP A 98 6.42 -12.31 12.64
N ASP A 99 5.23 -12.88 12.69
CA ASP A 99 4.07 -12.41 11.93
C ASP A 99 3.63 -11.02 12.41
N ALA A 100 3.57 -10.82 13.73
CA ALA A 100 3.22 -9.54 14.34
C ALA A 100 4.17 -8.40 13.91
N LEU A 101 5.48 -8.66 13.91
CA LEU A 101 6.48 -7.69 13.44
C LEU A 101 6.38 -7.42 11.95
N GLY A 102 6.11 -8.45 11.14
CA GLY A 102 5.88 -8.31 9.70
C GLY A 102 4.70 -7.38 9.42
N VAL A 103 3.57 -7.61 10.11
CA VAL A 103 2.36 -6.79 10.01
C VAL A 103 2.64 -5.35 10.45
N ALA A 104 3.29 -5.15 11.61
CA ALA A 104 3.63 -3.83 12.12
C ALA A 104 4.56 -3.04 11.17
N PHE A 105 5.56 -3.71 10.58
CA PHE A 105 6.47 -3.13 9.61
C PHE A 105 5.74 -2.70 8.33
N LEU A 106 4.89 -3.57 7.77
CA LEU A 106 4.11 -3.26 6.58
C LEU A 106 3.10 -2.14 6.83
N ASN A 107 2.47 -2.10 8.00
CA ASN A 107 1.59 -1.00 8.39
C ASN A 107 2.36 0.32 8.51
N THR A 108 3.58 0.30 9.03
CA THR A 108 4.44 1.49 9.07
C THR A 108 4.75 2.01 7.67
N ILE A 109 5.12 1.12 6.74
CA ILE A 109 5.31 1.48 5.32
C ILE A 109 4.02 2.06 4.73
N LYS A 110 2.87 1.43 4.99
CA LYS A 110 1.55 1.88 4.52
C LYS A 110 1.25 3.30 4.99
N VAL A 111 1.46 3.60 6.28
CA VAL A 111 1.29 4.95 6.85
C VAL A 111 2.25 5.94 6.19
N ILE A 112 3.53 5.58 6.02
CA ILE A 112 4.52 6.48 5.41
C ILE A 112 4.14 6.83 3.97
N VAL A 113 3.82 5.83 3.15
CA VAL A 113 3.50 6.04 1.74
C VAL A 113 2.23 6.90 1.60
N LEU A 114 1.15 6.54 2.29
CA LEU A 114 -0.09 7.31 2.25
C LEU A 114 0.09 8.71 2.86
N GLY A 115 0.80 8.78 3.99
CA GLY A 115 1.09 10.03 4.71
C GLY A 115 1.88 11.01 3.86
N VAL A 116 2.93 10.57 3.17
CA VAL A 116 3.71 11.41 2.25
C VAL A 116 2.82 11.93 1.12
N ILE A 117 2.05 11.07 0.46
CA ILE A 117 1.17 11.47 -0.66
C ILE A 117 0.14 12.50 -0.19
N LEU A 118 -0.62 12.19 0.86
CA LEU A 118 -1.71 13.04 1.36
C LEU A 118 -1.19 14.35 1.93
N THR A 119 -0.11 14.32 2.72
CA THR A 119 0.54 15.52 3.27
C THR A 119 1.04 16.41 2.15
N THR A 120 1.63 15.85 1.09
CA THR A 120 2.11 16.65 -0.06
C THR A 120 0.94 17.39 -0.70
N ILE A 121 -0.18 16.71 -0.92
CA ILE A 121 -1.38 17.30 -1.51
C ILE A 121 -1.94 18.40 -0.60
N VAL A 122 -2.30 18.05 0.63
CA VAL A 122 -2.93 18.98 1.60
C VAL A 122 -2.00 20.16 1.89
N GLY A 123 -0.72 19.88 2.16
CA GLY A 123 0.27 20.90 2.49
C GLY A 123 0.59 21.84 1.33
N THR A 124 0.76 21.32 0.12
CA THR A 124 1.02 22.16 -1.06
C THR A 124 -0.20 23.04 -1.38
N LEU A 125 -1.41 22.47 -1.34
CA LEU A 125 -2.64 23.24 -1.53
C LEU A 125 -2.82 24.32 -0.48
N ALA A 126 -2.61 24.01 0.81
CA ALA A 126 -2.67 24.99 1.89
C ALA A 126 -1.58 26.07 1.77
N GLY A 127 -0.36 25.70 1.37
CA GLY A 127 0.76 26.62 1.14
C GLY A 127 0.46 27.63 0.03
N ILE A 128 -0.08 27.15 -1.10
CA ILE A 128 -0.52 28.00 -2.22
C ILE A 128 -1.73 28.85 -1.81
N ALA A 129 -2.72 28.26 -1.13
CA ALA A 129 -3.93 28.95 -0.67
C ALA A 129 -3.59 30.13 0.25
N ARG A 130 -2.56 30.02 1.10
CA ARG A 130 -2.10 31.14 1.96
C ARG A 130 -1.58 32.32 1.17
N LEU A 131 -1.03 32.11 -0.03
CA LEU A 131 -0.54 33.16 -0.92
C LEU A 131 -1.64 33.73 -1.83
N SER A 132 -2.86 33.17 -1.78
CA SER A 132 -3.99 33.67 -2.56
C SER A 132 -4.34 35.11 -2.19
N SER A 133 -4.72 35.90 -3.20
CA SER A 133 -5.28 37.24 -3.01
C SER A 133 -6.68 37.20 -2.40
N ASN A 134 -7.37 36.06 -2.46
CA ASN A 134 -8.68 35.90 -1.84
C ASN A 134 -8.53 35.84 -0.31
N TRP A 135 -9.11 36.84 0.37
CA TRP A 135 -9.08 36.97 1.83
C TRP A 135 -9.57 35.71 2.54
N LEU A 136 -10.69 35.12 2.11
CA LEU A 136 -11.27 33.95 2.78
C LEU A 136 -10.32 32.75 2.67
N VAL A 137 -9.84 32.46 1.45
CA VAL A 137 -8.94 31.33 1.18
C VAL A 137 -7.63 31.48 1.97
N SER A 138 -7.03 32.67 1.96
CA SER A 138 -5.77 32.93 2.67
C SER A 138 -5.93 32.85 4.19
N ASN A 139 -7.04 33.33 4.74
CA ASN A 139 -7.29 33.28 6.19
C ASN A 139 -7.68 31.88 6.68
N VAL A 140 -8.51 31.14 5.95
CA VAL A 140 -8.83 29.74 6.28
C VAL A 140 -7.56 28.90 6.29
N ALA A 141 -6.71 29.05 5.27
CA ALA A 141 -5.45 28.32 5.22
C ALA A 141 -4.45 28.77 6.30
N ARG A 142 -4.45 30.05 6.72
CA ARG A 142 -3.69 30.50 7.90
C ARG A 142 -4.21 29.86 9.18
N ALA A 143 -5.52 29.86 9.42
CA ALA A 143 -6.12 29.26 10.60
C ALA A 143 -5.79 27.76 10.69
N TYR A 144 -5.88 27.03 9.58
CA TYR A 144 -5.43 25.63 9.49
C TYR A 144 -3.95 25.49 9.90
N VAL A 145 -3.03 26.20 9.25
CA VAL A 145 -1.60 26.05 9.53
C VAL A 145 -1.27 26.43 10.98
N ASP A 146 -1.80 27.53 11.48
CA ASP A 146 -1.53 28.01 12.83
C ASP A 146 -2.12 27.07 13.90
N LEU A 147 -3.29 26.48 13.65
CA LEU A 147 -3.89 25.51 14.57
C LEU A 147 -3.06 24.22 14.64
N PHE A 148 -2.77 23.60 13.49
CA PHE A 148 -2.16 22.27 13.46
C PHE A 148 -0.65 22.27 13.71
N ARG A 149 0.05 23.40 13.45
CA ARG A 149 1.48 23.51 13.76
C ARG A 149 1.75 23.81 15.24
N ASN A 150 0.81 24.44 15.93
CA ASN A 150 0.98 24.87 17.33
C ASN A 150 0.28 23.94 18.33
N THR A 151 -0.39 22.88 17.87
CA THR A 151 -1.01 21.87 18.75
C THR A 151 -0.16 20.59 18.77
N PRO A 152 0.11 20.00 19.95
CA PRO A 152 0.85 18.74 20.04
C PRO A 152 0.18 17.62 19.23
N LEU A 153 0.97 16.86 18.45
CA LEU A 153 0.44 15.77 17.61
C LEU A 153 -0.36 14.75 18.44
N VAL A 154 0.10 14.40 19.63
CA VAL A 154 -0.60 13.46 20.52
C VAL A 154 -2.01 13.95 20.86
N LEU A 155 -2.18 15.26 21.14
CA LEU A 155 -3.50 15.84 21.39
C LEU A 155 -4.39 15.78 20.14
N GLN A 156 -3.81 16.02 18.96
CA GLN A 156 -4.54 15.89 17.69
C GLN A 156 -5.01 14.46 17.46
N LEU A 157 -4.14 13.47 17.68
CA LEU A 157 -4.47 12.05 17.52
C LEU A 157 -5.60 11.63 18.45
N ILE A 158 -5.51 11.99 19.74
CA ILE A 158 -6.56 11.72 20.73
C ILE A 158 -7.86 12.41 20.32
N PHE A 159 -7.81 13.70 19.95
CA PHE A 159 -9.00 14.44 19.53
C PHE A 159 -9.65 13.82 18.29
N ILE A 160 -8.87 13.48 17.26
CA ILE A 160 -9.38 12.88 16.03
C ILE A 160 -10.01 11.52 16.33
N TYR A 161 -9.35 10.66 17.10
CA TYR A 161 -9.91 9.36 17.44
C TYR A 161 -11.22 9.49 18.24
N PHE A 162 -11.17 10.15 19.40
CA PHE A 162 -12.32 10.18 20.31
C PHE A 162 -13.44 11.13 19.87
N SER A 163 -13.13 12.26 19.22
CA SER A 163 -14.13 13.28 18.87
C SER A 163 -14.58 13.22 17.42
N VAL A 164 -13.76 12.69 16.49
CA VAL A 164 -14.11 12.63 15.06
C VAL A 164 -14.50 11.21 14.67
N ILE A 165 -13.63 10.22 14.90
CA ILE A 165 -13.87 8.84 14.44
C ILE A 165 -14.97 8.17 15.26
N LEU A 166 -14.95 8.25 16.59
CA LEU A 166 -16.01 7.67 17.42
C LEU A 166 -17.36 8.42 17.32
N ALA A 167 -17.35 9.65 16.80
CA ALA A 167 -18.58 10.41 16.52
C ALA A 167 -19.24 10.00 15.19
N LEU A 168 -18.57 9.21 14.34
CA LEU A 168 -19.19 8.61 13.15
C LEU A 168 -20.33 7.67 13.56
N PRO A 169 -21.27 7.35 12.64
CA PRO A 169 -22.35 6.42 12.95
C PRO A 169 -21.86 4.98 13.10
N ALA A 170 -22.69 4.15 13.74
CA ALA A 170 -22.51 2.71 13.81
C ALA A 170 -22.58 2.08 12.41
N ILE A 171 -22.14 0.82 12.28
CA ILE A 171 -21.97 0.12 10.99
C ILE A 171 -23.27 0.08 10.17
N GLN A 172 -24.41 -0.16 10.81
CA GLN A 172 -25.70 -0.27 10.11
C GLN A 172 -26.15 1.04 9.46
N GLU A 173 -25.71 2.18 9.98
CA GLU A 173 -26.02 3.52 9.46
C GLU A 173 -24.77 4.20 8.87
N ALA A 174 -23.79 3.40 8.45
CA ALA A 174 -22.52 3.91 7.96
C ALA A 174 -22.72 4.91 6.81
N LEU A 175 -21.98 6.03 6.86
CA LEU A 175 -22.04 7.05 5.83
C LEU A 175 -21.46 6.48 4.53
N LYS A 176 -22.32 6.30 3.52
CA LYS A 176 -21.93 5.85 2.18
C LYS A 176 -21.66 7.05 1.29
N LEU A 177 -20.47 7.14 0.71
CA LEU A 177 -20.15 8.09 -0.35
C LEU A 177 -20.68 7.53 -1.69
N PRO A 178 -21.76 8.10 -2.26
CA PRO A 178 -22.50 7.46 -3.36
C PRO A 178 -21.66 7.22 -4.62
N ALA A 179 -20.66 8.07 -4.86
CA ALA A 179 -19.85 8.02 -6.08
C ALA A 179 -18.71 6.99 -6.04
N VAL A 180 -18.29 6.52 -4.86
CA VAL A 180 -17.03 5.74 -4.73
C VAL A 180 -17.20 4.47 -3.88
N SER A 181 -18.42 4.13 -3.46
CA SER A 181 -18.70 2.92 -2.64
C SER A 181 -17.83 2.82 -1.37
N VAL A 182 -17.52 3.98 -0.79
CA VAL A 182 -16.73 4.09 0.45
C VAL A 182 -17.69 4.26 1.63
N TYR A 183 -17.48 3.49 2.68
CA TYR A 183 -18.26 3.54 3.92
C TYR A 183 -17.39 4.08 5.07
N MET A 184 -17.94 5.04 5.81
CA MET A 184 -17.34 5.57 7.04
C MET A 184 -18.20 5.19 8.24
N SER A 185 -17.58 4.60 9.24
CA SER A 185 -18.23 4.18 10.49
C SER A 185 -17.29 4.35 11.68
N GLN A 186 -17.80 4.13 12.90
CA GLN A 186 -16.98 4.09 14.12
C GLN A 186 -15.84 3.05 14.06
N ARG A 187 -15.94 2.02 13.21
CA ARG A 187 -14.90 0.99 13.02
C ARG A 187 -13.82 1.36 11.99
N GLY A 188 -13.89 2.57 11.44
CA GLY A 188 -12.96 3.10 10.46
C GLY A 188 -13.58 3.25 9.06
N LEU A 189 -12.72 3.19 8.05
CA LEU A 189 -13.03 3.44 6.66
C LEU A 189 -12.98 2.14 5.85
N ASN A 190 -14.06 1.81 5.15
CA ASN A 190 -14.08 0.69 4.21
C ASN A 190 -14.17 1.24 2.79
N TYR A 191 -13.31 0.77 1.90
CA TYR A 191 -13.17 1.29 0.54
C TYR A 191 -13.01 0.15 -0.45
N PRO A 192 -13.35 0.34 -1.74
CA PRO A 192 -13.11 -0.68 -2.75
C PRO A 192 -11.61 -0.97 -2.90
N SER A 193 -11.22 -2.24 -2.82
CA SER A 193 -9.82 -2.67 -2.96
C SER A 193 -9.62 -3.48 -4.25
N PRO A 194 -8.49 -3.29 -4.96
CA PRO A 194 -8.15 -4.16 -6.06
C PRO A 194 -7.69 -5.52 -5.54
N VAL A 195 -8.23 -6.59 -6.11
CA VAL A 195 -7.84 -7.97 -5.85
C VAL A 195 -7.13 -8.48 -7.10
N MET A 196 -5.88 -8.92 -6.91
CA MET A 196 -5.05 -9.48 -7.98
C MET A 196 -5.43 -10.94 -8.20
N MET A 197 -5.79 -11.29 -9.43
CA MET A 197 -6.20 -12.65 -9.80
C MET A 197 -5.00 -13.49 -10.25
N LEU A 198 -5.20 -14.79 -10.50
CA LEU A 198 -4.10 -15.65 -10.98
C LEU A 198 -3.60 -15.21 -12.36
N SER A 199 -4.52 -14.81 -13.25
CA SER A 199 -4.23 -14.17 -14.56
C SER A 199 -3.45 -12.86 -14.45
N PHE A 200 -3.34 -12.24 -13.26
CA PHE A 200 -2.48 -11.08 -13.04
C PHE A 200 -1.02 -11.39 -13.40
N SER A 201 -0.55 -12.62 -13.16
CA SER A 201 0.82 -13.03 -13.48
C SER A 201 1.12 -12.96 -14.99
N THR A 202 0.19 -13.48 -15.82
CA THR A 202 0.25 -13.36 -17.28
C THR A 202 0.26 -11.89 -17.69
N TRP A 203 -0.66 -11.08 -17.17
CA TRP A 203 -0.72 -9.66 -17.50
C TRP A 203 0.53 -8.89 -17.06
N PHE A 204 1.09 -9.22 -15.90
CA PHE A 204 2.32 -8.62 -15.38
C PHE A 204 3.51 -8.86 -16.29
N ALA A 205 3.64 -10.06 -16.88
CA ALA A 205 4.67 -10.33 -17.90
C ALA A 205 4.53 -9.39 -19.11
N PHE A 206 3.30 -9.12 -19.57
CA PHE A 206 3.05 -8.13 -20.62
C PHE A 206 3.34 -6.70 -20.19
N LEU A 207 3.09 -6.33 -18.93
CA LEU A 207 3.48 -5.01 -18.40
C LEU A 207 5.01 -4.83 -18.42
N VAL A 208 5.77 -5.86 -18.05
CA VAL A 208 7.24 -5.83 -18.14
C VAL A 208 7.69 -5.67 -19.60
N LEU A 209 7.10 -6.43 -20.52
CA LEU A 209 7.38 -6.30 -21.96
C LEU A 209 7.00 -4.91 -22.49
N ALA A 210 5.90 -4.34 -22.03
CA ALA A 210 5.45 -3.00 -22.39
C ALA A 210 6.45 -1.93 -21.95
N VAL A 211 7.03 -2.05 -20.74
CA VAL A 211 8.10 -1.15 -20.27
C VAL A 211 9.35 -1.30 -21.14
N ILE A 212 9.76 -2.52 -21.47
CA ILE A 212 10.92 -2.78 -22.33
C ILE A 212 10.69 -2.16 -23.71
N GLN A 213 9.54 -2.40 -24.33
CA GLN A 213 9.19 -1.83 -25.64
C GLN A 213 9.15 -0.31 -25.58
N ALA A 214 8.51 0.28 -24.55
CA ALA A 214 8.46 1.71 -24.34
C ALA A 214 9.87 2.32 -24.27
N GLN A 215 10.80 1.66 -23.58
CA GLN A 215 12.17 2.13 -23.49
C GLN A 215 12.95 1.96 -24.80
N VAL A 216 12.73 0.87 -25.54
CA VAL A 216 13.31 0.70 -26.88
C VAL A 216 12.82 1.80 -27.82
N VAL A 217 11.51 2.11 -27.81
CA VAL A 217 10.92 3.18 -28.62
C VAL A 217 11.51 4.55 -28.24
N TRP A 218 11.68 4.83 -26.95
CA TRP A 218 12.31 6.07 -26.49
C TRP A 218 13.73 6.23 -27.05
N VAL A 219 14.55 5.18 -26.96
CA VAL A 219 15.95 5.19 -27.44
C VAL A 219 16.01 5.30 -28.96
N LEU A 220 15.17 4.56 -29.70
CA LEU A 220 15.15 4.57 -31.16
C LEU A 220 14.69 5.93 -31.72
N LEU A 221 13.62 6.49 -31.17
CA LEU A 221 13.15 7.83 -31.56
C LEU A 221 14.16 8.90 -31.17
N GLY A 222 14.90 8.70 -30.08
CA GLY A 222 15.99 9.59 -29.70
C GLY A 222 17.11 9.64 -30.72
N LYS A 223 17.58 8.47 -31.16
CA LYS A 223 18.58 8.37 -32.23
C LYS A 223 18.05 8.91 -33.57
N TYR A 224 16.78 8.70 -33.87
CA TYR A 224 16.17 9.23 -35.09
C TYR A 224 16.11 10.75 -35.08
N GLU A 225 15.75 11.38 -33.96
CA GLU A 225 15.73 12.84 -33.83
C GLU A 225 17.13 13.45 -33.94
N GLU A 226 18.14 12.82 -33.35
CA GLU A 226 19.56 13.23 -33.51
C GLU A 226 20.02 13.17 -34.98
N ASN A 227 19.62 12.12 -35.71
CA ASN A 227 20.01 11.94 -37.11
C ASN A 227 19.19 12.78 -38.11
N SER A 228 17.92 13.01 -37.84
CA SER A 228 16.99 13.69 -38.77
C SER A 228 16.80 15.19 -38.48
N GLY A 229 17.18 15.65 -37.29
CA GLY A 229 16.98 17.03 -36.84
C GLY A 229 15.50 17.44 -36.66
N ARG A 230 14.55 16.51 -36.80
CA ARG A 230 13.11 16.77 -36.63
C ARG A 230 12.69 16.43 -35.21
N GLN A 231 12.07 17.39 -34.52
CA GLN A 231 11.47 17.16 -33.21
C GLN A 231 10.24 16.26 -33.34
N ILE A 232 10.30 15.09 -32.71
CA ILE A 232 9.19 14.16 -32.61
C ILE A 232 8.65 14.22 -31.18
N ASN A 233 7.34 14.12 -31.02
CA ASN A 233 6.73 13.98 -29.71
C ASN A 233 7.00 12.57 -29.13
N ARG A 234 8.24 12.32 -28.69
CA ARG A 234 8.70 11.05 -28.09
C ARG A 234 7.76 10.52 -27.01
N PRO A 235 7.29 11.31 -26.02
CA PRO A 235 6.46 10.76 -24.95
C PRO A 235 5.15 10.20 -25.47
N ALA A 236 4.54 10.80 -26.51
CA ALA A 236 3.31 10.26 -27.08
C ALA A 236 3.51 8.86 -27.68
N TRP A 237 4.58 8.64 -28.45
CA TRP A 237 4.87 7.33 -29.03
C TRP A 237 5.22 6.27 -27.98
N VAL A 238 5.92 6.67 -26.92
CA VAL A 238 6.28 5.77 -25.81
C VAL A 238 5.05 5.36 -25.01
N ILE A 239 4.14 6.29 -24.75
CA ILE A 239 2.84 6.02 -24.13
C ILE A 239 2.04 5.06 -25.01
N THR A 240 1.92 5.33 -26.32
CA THR A 240 1.19 4.47 -27.25
C THR A 240 1.79 3.06 -27.32
N ALA A 241 3.11 2.93 -27.39
CA ALA A 241 3.79 1.64 -27.38
C ALA A 241 3.47 0.86 -26.10
N PHE A 242 3.66 1.48 -24.93
CA PHE A 242 3.35 0.86 -23.64
C PHE A 242 1.90 0.34 -23.58
N PHE A 243 0.92 1.21 -23.87
CA PHE A 243 -0.49 0.82 -23.79
C PHE A 243 -0.88 -0.22 -24.84
N SER A 244 -0.24 -0.25 -26.01
CA SER A 244 -0.53 -1.28 -27.02
C SER A 244 -0.23 -2.71 -26.52
N VAL A 245 0.91 -2.91 -25.86
CA VAL A 245 1.30 -4.22 -25.32
C VAL A 245 0.56 -4.53 -24.01
N ALA A 246 0.37 -3.53 -23.14
CA ALA A 246 -0.39 -3.70 -21.90
C ALA A 246 -1.85 -4.10 -22.18
N PHE A 247 -2.48 -3.50 -23.20
CA PHE A 247 -3.84 -3.82 -23.62
C PHE A 247 -3.92 -5.21 -24.25
N LEU A 248 -2.98 -5.57 -25.15
CA LEU A 248 -2.91 -6.93 -25.68
C LEU A 248 -2.78 -7.97 -24.55
N GLY A 249 -1.91 -7.69 -23.58
CA GLY A 249 -1.73 -8.55 -22.41
C GLY A 249 -3.00 -8.69 -21.58
N TRP A 250 -3.80 -7.64 -21.45
CA TRP A 250 -5.07 -7.70 -20.74
C TRP A 250 -6.05 -8.69 -21.40
N PHE A 251 -6.18 -8.65 -22.73
CA PHE A 251 -7.02 -9.57 -23.48
C PHE A 251 -6.52 -11.01 -23.39
N VAL A 252 -5.20 -11.21 -23.48
CA VAL A 252 -4.61 -12.55 -23.35
C VAL A 252 -4.86 -13.11 -21.96
N ALA A 253 -4.54 -12.34 -20.91
CA ALA A 253 -4.68 -12.77 -19.53
C ALA A 253 -6.15 -12.97 -19.11
N SER A 254 -7.09 -12.20 -19.64
CA SER A 254 -8.51 -12.40 -19.36
C SER A 254 -9.03 -13.74 -19.94
N ASN A 255 -8.41 -14.27 -21.00
CA ASN A 255 -8.83 -15.56 -21.56
C ASN A 255 -8.31 -16.77 -20.78
N ASP A 256 -7.46 -16.58 -19.77
CA ASP A 256 -6.98 -17.68 -18.93
C ASP A 256 -8.10 -18.21 -18.01
N VAL A 257 -8.23 -19.53 -17.94
CA VAL A 257 -9.26 -20.20 -17.13
C VAL A 257 -8.63 -20.75 -15.83
N ASN A 258 -8.40 -19.86 -14.87
CA ASN A 258 -7.80 -20.23 -13.57
C ASN A 258 -8.82 -20.36 -12.43
N GLN A 259 -10.04 -19.87 -12.61
CA GLN A 259 -11.12 -19.98 -11.63
C GLN A 259 -12.19 -20.95 -12.13
N SER A 260 -12.75 -21.69 -11.21
CA SER A 260 -13.93 -22.51 -11.49
C SER A 260 -14.82 -22.59 -10.25
N VAL A 261 -15.97 -23.18 -10.44
CA VAL A 261 -16.89 -23.50 -9.36
C VAL A 261 -17.25 -24.97 -9.44
N LEU A 262 -17.41 -25.57 -8.28
CA LEU A 262 -17.88 -26.94 -8.15
C LEU A 262 -19.37 -26.91 -7.80
N THR A 263 -20.18 -27.55 -8.64
CA THR A 263 -21.63 -27.63 -8.47
C THR A 263 -22.09 -29.08 -8.55
N PRO A 264 -23.14 -29.48 -7.81
CA PRO A 264 -23.75 -30.80 -7.99
C PRO A 264 -24.28 -30.94 -9.42
N ALA A 265 -24.11 -32.10 -10.04
CA ALA A 265 -24.54 -32.38 -11.41
C ALA A 265 -26.06 -32.17 -11.62
N GLY A 266 -26.84 -32.27 -10.54
CA GLY A 266 -28.28 -31.97 -10.55
C GLY A 266 -28.62 -30.50 -10.81
N LEU A 267 -27.72 -29.56 -10.50
CA LEU A 267 -27.95 -28.12 -10.62
C LEU A 267 -27.85 -27.60 -12.07
N ARG A 268 -27.34 -28.43 -13.01
CA ARG A 268 -27.23 -28.16 -14.46
C ARG A 268 -26.57 -26.83 -14.86
N VAL A 269 -25.78 -26.23 -13.97
CA VAL A 269 -24.97 -25.05 -14.28
C VAL A 269 -23.81 -25.48 -15.19
N GLN A 270 -23.71 -24.89 -16.38
CA GLN A 270 -22.61 -25.08 -17.34
C GLN A 270 -21.82 -23.79 -17.56
N SER A 271 -22.43 -22.64 -17.30
CA SER A 271 -21.87 -21.30 -17.41
C SER A 271 -22.29 -20.41 -16.25
N ALA A 272 -21.58 -19.30 -16.04
CA ALA A 272 -21.94 -18.32 -15.02
C ALA A 272 -23.31 -17.65 -15.30
N GLU A 273 -23.79 -17.66 -16.54
CA GLU A 273 -25.10 -17.13 -16.93
C GLU A 273 -26.24 -18.05 -16.47
N ASP A 274 -25.98 -19.33 -16.21
CA ASP A 274 -27.00 -20.28 -15.76
C ASP A 274 -27.42 -20.03 -14.30
N PHE A 275 -26.61 -19.29 -13.51
CA PHE A 275 -26.98 -18.88 -12.15
C PHE A 275 -28.18 -17.92 -12.14
N GLU A 276 -28.29 -17.06 -13.16
CA GLU A 276 -29.47 -16.18 -13.32
C GLU A 276 -30.73 -17.01 -13.55
N GLN A 277 -30.68 -17.99 -14.45
CA GLN A 277 -31.83 -18.86 -14.74
C GLN A 277 -32.23 -19.71 -13.52
N LEU A 278 -31.25 -20.14 -12.71
CA LEU A 278 -31.50 -20.88 -11.48
C LEU A 278 -32.32 -20.05 -10.49
N VAL A 279 -31.95 -18.79 -10.26
CA VAL A 279 -32.67 -17.91 -9.33
C VAL A 279 -34.04 -17.51 -9.90
N LEU A 280 -34.12 -17.17 -11.19
CA LEU A 280 -35.40 -16.85 -11.84
C LEU A 280 -36.41 -18.01 -11.72
N GLY A 281 -35.93 -19.24 -11.88
CA GLY A 281 -36.76 -20.44 -11.70
C GLY A 281 -37.22 -20.67 -10.26
N ARG A 282 -36.50 -20.16 -9.25
CA ARG A 282 -36.90 -20.25 -7.82
C ARG A 282 -37.92 -19.18 -7.44
N LEU A 283 -37.77 -17.97 -7.98
CA LEU A 283 -38.61 -16.82 -7.67
C LEU A 283 -39.88 -16.73 -8.52
N ASP A 284 -40.01 -17.54 -9.58
CA ASP A 284 -41.10 -17.50 -10.57
C ASP A 284 -41.24 -16.10 -11.22
N VAL A 285 -40.10 -15.44 -11.46
CA VAL A 285 -40.01 -14.11 -12.09
C VAL A 285 -39.31 -14.23 -13.43
N ASN A 286 -39.69 -13.39 -14.40
CA ASN A 286 -39.11 -13.41 -15.76
C ASN A 286 -37.79 -12.63 -15.88
N LEU A 287 -37.55 -11.63 -15.03
CA LEU A 287 -36.39 -10.72 -15.05
C LEU A 287 -35.92 -10.41 -13.62
N LEU A 288 -34.61 -10.37 -13.39
CA LEU A 288 -34.04 -10.04 -12.07
C LEU A 288 -34.32 -8.59 -11.66
N ASP A 289 -34.43 -7.67 -12.63
CA ASP A 289 -34.80 -6.26 -12.38
C ASP A 289 -36.24 -6.11 -11.86
N ASP A 290 -37.10 -7.12 -12.00
CA ASP A 290 -38.46 -7.10 -11.45
C ASP A 290 -38.49 -7.48 -9.97
N ILE A 291 -37.38 -7.97 -9.39
CA ILE A 291 -37.28 -8.31 -7.95
C ILE A 291 -37.53 -7.06 -7.09
N GLU A 292 -36.89 -5.93 -7.39
CA GLU A 292 -37.11 -4.67 -6.65
C GLU A 292 -38.55 -4.18 -6.78
N ARG A 293 -39.16 -4.35 -7.97
CA ARG A 293 -40.56 -3.98 -8.20
C ARG A 293 -41.53 -4.90 -7.45
N ALA A 294 -41.22 -6.18 -7.38
CA ALA A 294 -42.02 -7.18 -6.67
C ALA A 294 -41.92 -7.02 -5.14
N LEU A 295 -40.74 -6.68 -4.62
CA LEU A 295 -40.54 -6.26 -3.23
C LEU A 295 -41.35 -4.99 -2.92
N ALA A 296 -41.32 -3.99 -3.81
CA ALA A 296 -42.09 -2.75 -3.64
C ALA A 296 -43.61 -2.97 -3.76
N ALA A 297 -44.05 -3.94 -4.56
CA ALA A 297 -45.44 -4.34 -4.71
C ALA A 297 -45.93 -5.27 -3.58
N GLY A 298 -45.02 -5.76 -2.73
CA GLY A 298 -45.32 -6.68 -1.62
C GLY A 298 -45.67 -8.10 -2.06
N THR A 299 -45.38 -8.48 -3.30
CA THR A 299 -45.62 -9.84 -3.82
C THR A 299 -44.49 -10.81 -3.47
N LEU A 300 -43.32 -10.27 -3.13
CA LEU A 300 -42.13 -11.00 -2.68
C LEU A 300 -41.63 -10.38 -1.37
N THR A 301 -41.25 -11.21 -0.40
CA THR A 301 -40.60 -10.75 0.83
C THR A 301 -39.08 -10.84 0.71
N GLN A 302 -38.34 -10.13 1.56
CA GLN A 302 -36.87 -10.21 1.58
C GLN A 302 -36.41 -11.64 1.92
N ASP A 303 -37.15 -12.34 2.77
CA ASP A 303 -36.86 -13.73 3.16
C ASP A 303 -37.01 -14.70 1.97
N ASP A 304 -37.95 -14.44 1.05
CA ASP A 304 -38.11 -15.24 -0.18
C ASP A 304 -36.93 -15.07 -1.13
N VAL A 305 -36.39 -13.84 -1.22
CA VAL A 305 -35.21 -13.52 -2.03
C VAL A 305 -33.96 -14.16 -1.44
N ASP A 306 -33.80 -14.09 -0.12
CA ASP A 306 -32.67 -14.70 0.58
C ASP A 306 -32.74 -16.24 0.53
N ALA A 307 -33.93 -16.83 0.53
CA ALA A 307 -34.13 -18.28 0.34
C ALA A 307 -33.87 -18.74 -1.11
N ALA A 308 -34.10 -17.88 -2.10
CA ALA A 308 -33.81 -18.17 -3.49
C ALA A 308 -32.34 -17.92 -3.87
N ALA A 309 -31.62 -17.16 -3.05
CA ALA A 309 -30.23 -16.78 -3.28
C ALA A 309 -29.31 -17.99 -3.46
N VAL A 310 -28.28 -17.83 -4.30
CA VAL A 310 -27.26 -18.87 -4.48
C VAL A 310 -26.35 -18.91 -3.25
N SER A 311 -26.26 -20.06 -2.58
CA SER A 311 -25.37 -20.26 -1.43
C SER A 311 -23.99 -20.73 -1.87
N ILE A 312 -22.95 -19.98 -1.48
CA ILE A 312 -21.57 -20.14 -1.95
C ILE A 312 -20.65 -20.40 -0.76
N CYS A 313 -19.91 -21.49 -0.79
CA CYS A 313 -18.80 -21.75 0.09
C CYS A 313 -17.52 -21.24 -0.57
N ALA A 314 -16.77 -20.38 0.11
CA ALA A 314 -15.49 -19.89 -0.37
C ALA A 314 -14.53 -19.60 0.78
N VAL A 315 -13.24 -19.55 0.48
CA VAL A 315 -12.25 -19.00 1.43
C VAL A 315 -12.43 -17.48 1.48
N ARG A 316 -12.49 -16.92 2.69
CA ARG A 316 -12.67 -15.49 2.94
C ARG A 316 -11.66 -14.65 2.16
N ASP A 317 -12.15 -13.61 1.50
CA ASP A 317 -11.35 -12.61 0.75
C ASP A 317 -10.45 -13.24 -0.34
N SER A 318 -10.76 -14.48 -0.73
CA SER A 318 -10.02 -15.17 -1.80
C SER A 318 -10.34 -14.56 -3.17
N ALA A 319 -9.39 -14.66 -4.10
CA ALA A 319 -9.60 -14.21 -5.47
C ALA A 319 -10.81 -14.89 -6.13
N SER A 320 -11.08 -16.16 -5.79
CA SER A 320 -12.22 -16.93 -6.30
C SER A 320 -13.55 -16.41 -5.79
N GLU A 321 -13.64 -16.07 -4.49
CA GLU A 321 -14.82 -15.42 -3.90
C GLU A 321 -15.11 -14.10 -4.62
N VAL A 322 -14.11 -13.24 -4.72
CA VAL A 322 -14.27 -11.90 -5.31
C VAL A 322 -14.61 -11.99 -6.80
N ASN A 323 -14.07 -12.95 -7.55
CA ASN A 323 -14.43 -13.14 -8.95
C ASN A 323 -15.91 -13.49 -9.10
N LEU A 324 -16.36 -14.53 -8.39
CA LEU A 324 -17.72 -15.06 -8.51
C LEU A 324 -18.75 -14.04 -8.01
N THR A 325 -18.53 -13.46 -6.83
CA THR A 325 -19.42 -12.44 -6.27
C THR A 325 -19.52 -11.20 -7.16
N SER A 326 -18.42 -10.76 -7.79
CA SER A 326 -18.46 -9.63 -8.72
C SER A 326 -19.23 -9.93 -10.00
N LEU A 327 -19.23 -11.18 -10.47
CA LEU A 327 -20.00 -11.62 -11.64
C LEU A 327 -21.50 -11.69 -11.30
N LEU A 328 -21.85 -12.32 -10.18
CA LEU A 328 -23.23 -12.42 -9.71
C LEU A 328 -23.82 -11.04 -9.42
N GLN A 329 -23.04 -10.16 -8.79
CA GLN A 329 -23.43 -8.77 -8.57
C GLN A 329 -23.62 -8.00 -9.89
N GLY A 330 -22.74 -8.19 -10.88
CA GLY A 330 -22.88 -7.57 -12.19
C GLY A 330 -24.12 -8.03 -12.96
N ALA A 331 -24.61 -9.23 -12.66
CA ALA A 331 -25.83 -9.82 -13.23
C ALA A 331 -27.07 -9.63 -12.34
N ASN A 332 -27.00 -8.87 -11.23
CA ASN A 332 -28.09 -8.71 -10.25
C ASN A 332 -28.62 -10.03 -9.66
N VAL A 333 -27.79 -11.07 -9.60
CA VAL A 333 -28.16 -12.36 -9.01
C VAL A 333 -28.01 -12.29 -7.48
N PRO A 334 -29.04 -12.59 -6.67
CA PRO A 334 -28.93 -12.67 -5.22
C PRO A 334 -28.08 -13.87 -4.81
N TYR A 335 -27.16 -13.66 -3.87
CA TYR A 335 -26.26 -14.69 -3.36
C TYR A 335 -25.96 -14.48 -1.88
N VAL A 336 -25.61 -15.58 -1.22
CA VAL A 336 -25.12 -15.63 0.17
C VAL A 336 -23.80 -16.38 0.17
N VAL A 337 -22.78 -15.83 0.83
CA VAL A 337 -21.45 -16.46 0.90
C VAL A 337 -21.14 -16.88 2.33
N GLU A 338 -20.99 -18.19 2.51
CA GLU A 338 -20.40 -18.79 3.69
C GLU A 338 -18.88 -18.78 3.54
N ARG A 339 -18.22 -18.02 4.41
CA ARG A 339 -16.79 -17.70 4.31
C ARG A 339 -16.00 -18.48 5.34
N PHE A 340 -15.08 -19.29 4.86
CA PHE A 340 -14.20 -20.12 5.69
C PHE A 340 -12.76 -19.59 5.63
N ARG A 341 -11.95 -19.90 6.65
CA ARG A 341 -10.54 -19.47 6.65
C ARG A 341 -9.66 -20.37 5.80
N ARG A 342 -9.98 -21.66 5.77
CA ARG A 342 -9.19 -22.68 5.07
C ARG A 342 -10.06 -23.42 4.05
N GLN A 343 -9.40 -23.88 3.00
CA GLN A 343 -10.07 -24.56 1.89
C GLN A 343 -10.74 -25.87 2.33
N ASP A 344 -10.13 -26.62 3.24
CA ASP A 344 -10.67 -27.88 3.76
C ASP A 344 -12.02 -27.69 4.45
N GLN A 345 -12.16 -26.62 5.24
CA GLN A 345 -13.42 -26.26 5.89
C GLN A 345 -14.51 -25.92 4.87
N ALA A 346 -14.16 -25.17 3.83
CA ALA A 346 -15.10 -24.84 2.76
C ALA A 346 -15.55 -26.08 1.98
N THR A 347 -14.64 -27.02 1.72
CA THR A 347 -14.97 -28.29 1.07
C THR A 347 -15.86 -29.17 1.95
N GLU A 348 -15.58 -29.24 3.26
CA GLU A 348 -16.38 -30.02 4.21
C GLU A 348 -17.82 -29.48 4.32
N ALA A 349 -17.98 -28.16 4.42
CA ALA A 349 -19.29 -27.50 4.44
C ALA A 349 -20.07 -27.74 3.14
N TYR A 350 -19.39 -27.67 1.98
CA TYR A 350 -19.99 -28.02 0.70
C TYR A 350 -20.43 -29.49 0.65
N ALA A 351 -19.60 -30.42 1.14
CA ALA A 351 -19.92 -31.84 1.19
C ALA A 351 -21.09 -32.15 2.15
N ALA A 352 -21.22 -31.38 3.23
CA ALA A 352 -22.33 -31.45 4.18
C ALA A 352 -23.65 -30.87 3.62
N GLY A 353 -23.61 -30.21 2.45
CA GLY A 353 -24.77 -29.59 1.82
C GLY A 353 -25.15 -28.23 2.40
N GLU A 354 -24.23 -27.57 3.12
CA GLU A 354 -24.44 -26.21 3.66
C GLU A 354 -24.42 -25.16 2.53
N CYS A 355 -23.72 -25.44 1.43
CA CYS A 355 -23.66 -24.60 0.24
C CYS A 355 -23.97 -25.38 -1.04
N GLU A 356 -24.57 -24.71 -2.01
CA GLU A 356 -24.83 -25.27 -3.35
C GLU A 356 -23.60 -25.23 -4.26
N VAL A 357 -22.68 -24.30 -3.96
CA VAL A 357 -21.62 -23.89 -4.88
C VAL A 357 -20.31 -23.72 -4.09
N LEU A 358 -19.23 -24.37 -4.52
CA LEU A 358 -17.90 -24.20 -3.93
C LEU A 358 -16.97 -23.46 -4.89
N ALA A 359 -16.49 -22.28 -4.50
CA ALA A 359 -15.64 -21.42 -5.31
C ALA A 359 -14.17 -21.49 -4.88
N ALA A 360 -13.30 -21.91 -5.78
CA ALA A 360 -11.85 -21.88 -5.59
C ALA A 360 -11.13 -21.91 -6.96
N SER A 361 -9.79 -21.85 -6.97
CA SER A 361 -9.03 -21.98 -8.22
C SER A 361 -9.25 -23.35 -8.86
N THR A 362 -9.17 -23.43 -10.19
CA THR A 362 -9.36 -24.67 -10.96
C THR A 362 -8.41 -25.79 -10.53
N ALA A 363 -7.17 -25.45 -10.18
CA ALA A 363 -6.20 -26.42 -9.68
C ALA A 363 -6.62 -27.00 -8.32
N VAL A 364 -7.13 -26.16 -7.41
CA VAL A 364 -7.60 -26.58 -6.08
C VAL A 364 -8.84 -27.44 -6.20
N LEU A 365 -9.87 -26.99 -6.94
CA LEU A 365 -11.12 -27.73 -7.09
C LEU A 365 -10.94 -29.09 -7.78
N ALA A 366 -9.98 -29.22 -8.70
CA ALA A 366 -9.66 -30.50 -9.31
C ALA A 366 -9.14 -31.52 -8.29
N GLY A 367 -8.45 -31.06 -7.24
CA GLY A 367 -8.03 -31.87 -6.10
C GLY A 367 -9.19 -32.17 -5.15
N GLU A 368 -9.89 -31.13 -4.69
CA GLU A 368 -11.00 -31.22 -3.72
C GLU A 368 -12.13 -32.14 -4.21
N ARG A 369 -12.47 -32.09 -5.51
CA ARG A 369 -13.50 -32.96 -6.10
C ARG A 369 -13.21 -34.45 -5.90
N ASN A 370 -11.94 -34.86 -5.89
CA ASN A 370 -11.58 -36.27 -5.72
C ASN A 370 -11.68 -36.73 -4.26
N LEU A 371 -11.82 -35.80 -3.31
CA LEU A 371 -12.00 -36.09 -1.89
C LEU A 371 -13.47 -36.33 -1.52
N LEU A 372 -14.41 -35.93 -2.39
CA LEU A 372 -15.84 -36.12 -2.19
C LEU A 372 -16.23 -37.59 -2.39
N GLU A 373 -17.28 -38.03 -1.68
CA GLU A 373 -17.78 -39.42 -1.76
C GLU A 373 -18.18 -39.84 -3.19
N ASN A 374 -18.69 -38.90 -4.00
CA ASN A 374 -19.07 -39.14 -5.39
C ASN A 374 -18.48 -38.08 -6.36
N PRO A 375 -17.21 -38.22 -6.79
CA PRO A 375 -16.54 -37.22 -7.61
C PRO A 375 -17.21 -36.92 -8.97
N THR A 376 -17.87 -37.90 -9.59
CA THR A 376 -18.55 -37.73 -10.88
C THR A 376 -19.93 -37.09 -10.74
N GLY A 377 -20.44 -37.00 -9.52
CA GLY A 377 -21.67 -36.28 -9.19
C GLY A 377 -21.50 -34.77 -9.16
N HIS A 378 -20.29 -34.23 -9.35
CA HIS A 378 -20.00 -32.80 -9.29
C HIS A 378 -19.34 -32.31 -10.58
N ASN A 379 -19.90 -31.24 -11.14
CA ASN A 379 -19.40 -30.58 -12.34
C ASN A 379 -18.44 -29.46 -11.96
N LEU A 380 -17.33 -29.38 -12.69
CA LEU A 380 -16.37 -28.28 -12.59
C LEU A 380 -16.66 -27.29 -13.71
N THR A 381 -17.25 -26.15 -13.37
CA THR A 381 -17.62 -25.11 -14.34
C THR A 381 -16.58 -24.00 -14.31
N ALA A 382 -15.96 -23.75 -15.45
CA ALA A 382 -15.01 -22.65 -15.61
C ALA A 382 -15.71 -21.29 -15.43
N VAL A 383 -15.05 -20.38 -14.71
CA VAL A 383 -15.51 -19.01 -14.55
C VAL A 383 -14.47 -18.07 -15.13
N HIS A 384 -14.92 -17.20 -16.03
CA HIS A 384 -14.06 -16.19 -16.63
C HIS A 384 -13.55 -15.23 -15.55
N GLU A 385 -12.26 -14.93 -15.56
CA GLU A 385 -11.62 -13.99 -14.64
C GLU A 385 -10.96 -12.85 -15.41
N THR A 386 -10.78 -11.71 -14.75
CA THR A 386 -10.00 -10.59 -15.30
C THR A 386 -8.75 -10.40 -14.45
N PRO A 387 -7.61 -9.94 -15.00
CA PRO A 387 -6.34 -9.87 -14.27
C PRO A 387 -6.42 -9.15 -12.92
N MET A 388 -7.32 -8.17 -12.80
CA MET A 388 -7.70 -7.55 -11.54
C MET A 388 -9.22 -7.44 -11.48
N ARG A 389 -9.77 -7.62 -10.27
CA ARG A 389 -11.15 -7.23 -9.92
C ARG A 389 -11.13 -6.21 -8.81
N ILE A 390 -12.20 -5.44 -8.69
CA ILE A 390 -12.40 -4.55 -7.55
C ILE A 390 -13.37 -5.26 -6.61
N SER A 391 -12.90 -5.56 -5.40
CA SER A 391 -13.77 -6.00 -4.32
C SER A 391 -14.44 -4.78 -3.72
N THR A 392 -15.77 -4.74 -3.70
CA THR A 392 -16.53 -3.63 -3.14
C THR A 392 -17.05 -4.01 -1.75
N PRO A 393 -16.89 -3.13 -0.74
CA PRO A 393 -17.36 -3.42 0.60
C PRO A 393 -18.90 -3.44 0.64
N LYS A 394 -19.47 -4.44 1.31
CA LYS A 394 -20.90 -4.57 1.59
C LYS A 394 -21.10 -4.78 3.10
N ILE A 395 -22.22 -4.31 3.63
CA ILE A 395 -22.62 -4.59 5.01
C ILE A 395 -23.35 -5.92 5.02
N GLU A 396 -22.86 -6.88 5.80
CA GLU A 396 -23.53 -8.17 6.04
C GLU A 396 -23.58 -8.40 7.55
N GLY A 397 -24.80 -8.54 8.09
CA GLY A 397 -25.05 -8.61 9.53
C GLY A 397 -24.52 -7.37 10.26
N PHE A 398 -23.52 -7.58 11.13
CA PHE A 398 -22.89 -6.53 11.94
C PHE A 398 -21.46 -6.16 11.50
N ASN A 399 -21.03 -6.63 10.32
CA ASN A 399 -19.67 -6.41 9.82
C ASN A 399 -19.68 -5.94 8.36
N PHE A 400 -18.53 -5.40 7.93
CA PHE A 400 -18.26 -5.19 6.52
C PHE A 400 -17.60 -6.43 5.95
N VAL A 401 -17.95 -6.78 4.72
CA VAL A 401 -17.34 -7.86 3.97
C VAL A 401 -16.93 -7.39 2.59
N GLY A 402 -15.80 -7.90 2.10
CA GLY A 402 -15.17 -7.43 0.87
C GLY A 402 -14.56 -6.03 1.00
N GLY A 403 -13.90 -5.60 -0.07
CA GLY A 403 -13.15 -4.36 -0.12
C GLY A 403 -11.92 -4.37 0.79
N GLY A 404 -11.34 -3.19 0.96
CA GLY A 404 -10.26 -2.92 1.90
C GLY A 404 -10.80 -2.17 3.11
N ARG A 405 -10.22 -2.45 4.27
CA ARG A 405 -10.51 -1.74 5.51
C ARG A 405 -9.30 -0.93 5.96
N MET A 406 -9.55 0.25 6.48
CA MET A 406 -8.64 0.97 7.37
C MET A 406 -9.33 1.04 8.72
N SER A 407 -8.67 0.50 9.74
CA SER A 407 -9.13 0.55 11.13
C SER A 407 -9.33 2.00 11.61
N ALA A 408 -10.13 2.15 12.66
CA ALA A 408 -10.42 3.46 13.26
C ALA A 408 -9.13 4.14 13.76
N GLU A 409 -8.26 3.34 14.39
CA GLU A 409 -6.98 3.72 14.94
C GLU A 409 -6.02 4.17 13.83
N PHE A 410 -5.91 3.38 12.76
CA PHE A 410 -5.08 3.72 11.60
C PHE A 410 -5.57 4.97 10.89
N THR A 411 -6.89 5.10 10.73
CA THR A 411 -7.50 6.28 10.09
C THR A 411 -7.24 7.54 10.91
N ALA A 412 -7.41 7.47 12.23
CA ALA A 412 -7.11 8.60 13.12
C ALA A 412 -5.63 8.99 13.08
N LEU A 413 -4.73 8.01 13.11
CA LEU A 413 -3.29 8.21 12.95
C LEU A 413 -2.96 8.91 11.64
N LEU A 414 -3.48 8.41 10.52
CA LEU A 414 -3.22 8.95 9.20
C LEU A 414 -3.74 10.40 9.08
N ILE A 415 -4.97 10.67 9.54
CA ILE A 415 -5.54 12.03 9.49
C ILE A 415 -4.71 12.98 10.35
N GLY A 416 -4.35 12.59 11.58
CA GLY A 416 -3.55 13.44 12.47
C GLY A 416 -2.17 13.76 11.89
N LEU A 417 -1.48 12.76 11.36
CA LEU A 417 -0.20 12.94 10.69
C LEU A 417 -0.32 13.85 9.46
N VAL A 418 -1.35 13.67 8.63
CA VAL A 418 -1.56 14.47 7.42
C VAL A 418 -1.86 15.93 7.75
N LEU A 419 -2.67 16.20 8.78
CA LEU A 419 -3.00 17.57 9.20
C LEU A 419 -1.79 18.27 9.83
N ASN A 420 -1.07 17.59 10.73
CA ASN A 420 0.11 18.15 11.39
C ASN A 420 1.26 18.39 10.41
N THR A 421 1.65 17.34 9.68
CA THR A 421 2.75 17.39 8.72
C THR A 421 2.38 18.30 7.55
N GLY A 422 1.11 18.30 7.13
CA GLY A 422 0.62 19.12 6.03
C GLY A 422 0.72 20.61 6.34
N ALA A 423 0.47 21.01 7.59
CA ALA A 423 0.68 22.38 8.03
C ALA A 423 2.16 22.81 7.93
N SER A 424 3.09 21.91 8.28
CA SER A 424 4.54 22.14 8.15
C SER A 424 4.96 22.23 6.67
N VAL A 425 4.47 21.33 5.81
CA VAL A 425 4.71 21.39 4.36
C VAL A 425 4.14 22.67 3.74
N ALA A 426 2.98 23.13 4.19
CA ALA A 426 2.39 24.39 3.72
C ALA A 426 3.29 25.60 4.02
N GLU A 427 3.94 25.62 5.18
CA GLU A 427 4.89 26.68 5.54
C GLU A 427 6.17 26.62 4.69
N ILE A 428 6.70 25.42 4.44
CA ILE A 428 7.84 25.22 3.55
C ILE A 428 7.53 25.71 2.13
N VAL A 429 6.40 25.30 1.56
CA VAL A 429 5.97 25.70 0.20
C VAL A 429 5.77 27.21 0.13
N ARG A 430 5.09 27.81 1.12
CA ARG A 430 4.87 29.25 1.20
C ARG A 430 6.21 30.02 1.26
N ALA A 431 7.12 29.60 2.15
CA ALA A 431 8.42 30.22 2.32
C ALA A 431 9.28 30.12 1.05
N GLY A 432 9.27 28.96 0.39
CA GLY A 432 10.01 28.76 -0.86
C GLY A 432 9.47 29.58 -2.03
N ILE A 433 8.16 29.81 -2.12
CA ILE A 433 7.60 30.72 -3.13
C ILE A 433 7.99 32.18 -2.83
N GLN A 434 7.96 32.57 -1.56
CA GLN A 434 8.30 33.94 -1.15
C GLN A 434 9.81 34.25 -1.18
N SER A 435 10.68 33.24 -1.16
CA SER A 435 12.13 33.44 -1.27
C SER A 435 12.57 33.92 -2.66
N VAL A 436 11.72 33.77 -3.68
CA VAL A 436 11.99 34.31 -5.01
C VAL A 436 11.80 35.82 -5.00
N GLY A 437 12.88 36.57 -5.27
CA GLY A 437 12.87 38.03 -5.21
C GLY A 437 11.82 38.68 -6.12
N LYS A 438 11.15 39.73 -5.61
CA LYS A 438 10.08 40.45 -6.33
C LYS A 438 10.52 41.00 -7.69
N GLY A 439 11.77 41.44 -7.82
CA GLY A 439 12.33 41.96 -9.07
C GLY A 439 12.30 40.94 -10.23
N GLN A 440 12.42 39.64 -9.96
CA GLN A 440 12.29 38.60 -10.98
C GLN A 440 10.85 38.51 -11.51
N SER A 441 9.88 38.70 -10.62
CA SER A 441 8.46 38.73 -10.98
C SER A 441 8.07 39.99 -11.74
N GLU A 442 8.66 41.14 -11.38
CA GLU A 442 8.46 42.41 -12.06
C GLU A 442 9.11 42.41 -13.45
N ALA A 443 10.32 41.87 -13.59
CA ALA A 443 11.00 41.69 -14.88
C ALA A 443 10.20 40.76 -15.81
N ALA A 444 9.67 39.65 -15.29
CA ALA A 444 8.80 38.74 -16.05
C ALA A 444 7.54 39.45 -16.58
N ARG A 445 6.90 40.29 -15.76
CA ARG A 445 5.76 41.12 -16.18
C ARG A 445 6.16 42.16 -17.23
N ALA A 446 7.33 42.78 -17.10
CA ALA A 446 7.85 43.73 -18.08
C ALA A 446 8.12 43.08 -19.45
N LEU A 447 8.44 41.78 -19.46
CA LEU A 447 8.57 40.96 -20.68
C LEU A 447 7.23 40.47 -21.24
N GLY A 448 6.09 40.88 -20.66
CA GLY A 448 4.75 40.51 -21.13
C GLY A 448 4.29 39.11 -20.75
N LEU A 449 4.98 38.43 -19.81
CA LEU A 449 4.56 37.11 -19.34
C LEU A 449 3.26 37.21 -18.53
N SER A 450 2.30 36.33 -18.83
CA SER A 450 1.08 36.19 -18.04
C SER A 450 1.38 35.66 -16.63
N GLU A 451 0.45 35.81 -15.68
CA GLU A 451 0.64 35.31 -14.31
C GLU A 451 0.92 33.80 -14.24
N SER A 452 0.28 33.00 -15.10
CA SER A 452 0.54 31.57 -15.19
C SER A 452 1.93 31.26 -15.76
N GLN A 453 2.37 32.02 -16.78
CA GLN A 453 3.71 31.90 -17.35
C GLN A 453 4.78 32.32 -16.34
N ARG A 454 4.59 33.43 -15.62
CA ARG A 454 5.47 33.91 -14.56
C ARG A 454 5.64 32.86 -13.46
N LEU A 455 4.53 32.29 -12.99
CA LEU A 455 4.57 31.23 -11.98
C LEU A 455 5.30 29.99 -12.49
N ARG A 456 4.98 29.51 -13.69
CA ARG A 456 5.53 28.27 -14.24
C ARG A 456 7.00 28.37 -14.68
N LEU A 457 7.39 29.50 -15.27
CA LEU A 457 8.70 29.65 -15.92
C LEU A 457 9.74 30.32 -15.02
N VAL A 458 9.33 31.16 -14.07
CA VAL A 458 10.25 31.96 -13.25
C VAL A 458 10.19 31.54 -11.78
N VAL A 459 9.01 31.59 -11.17
CA VAL A 459 8.87 31.41 -9.71
C VAL A 459 9.01 29.95 -9.30
N LEU A 460 8.22 29.04 -9.86
CA LEU A 460 8.20 27.62 -9.44
C LEU A 460 9.56 26.92 -9.60
N PRO A 461 10.31 27.05 -10.70
CA PRO A 461 11.61 26.39 -10.85
C PRO A 461 12.64 26.82 -9.80
N GLN A 462 12.60 28.08 -9.38
CA GLN A 462 13.49 28.62 -8.34
C GLN A 462 13.01 28.24 -6.94
N ALA A 463 11.71 28.38 -6.68
CA ALA A 463 11.08 28.02 -5.42
C ALA A 463 11.28 26.53 -5.10
N LEU A 464 11.13 25.63 -6.08
CA LEU A 464 11.32 24.19 -5.90
C LEU A 464 12.72 23.85 -5.37
N ARG A 465 13.77 24.55 -5.80
CA ARG A 465 15.14 24.34 -5.30
C ARG A 465 15.29 24.68 -3.81
N VAL A 466 14.46 25.58 -3.30
CA VAL A 466 14.43 25.98 -1.89
C VAL A 466 13.49 25.08 -1.09
N ILE A 467 12.40 24.60 -1.69
CA ILE A 467 11.37 23.75 -1.06
C ILE A 467 11.88 22.31 -0.84
N VAL A 468 12.56 21.72 -1.82
CA VAL A 468 12.90 20.29 -1.80
C VAL A 468 13.74 19.87 -0.59
N PRO A 469 14.83 20.57 -0.21
CA PRO A 469 15.64 20.13 0.94
C PRO A 469 14.88 20.02 2.27
N PRO A 470 14.18 21.07 2.76
CA PRO A 470 13.39 20.96 4.00
C PRO A 470 12.19 20.02 3.87
N GLN A 471 11.61 19.86 2.67
CA GLN A 471 10.53 18.91 2.45
C GLN A 471 10.99 17.45 2.63
N THR A 472 12.20 17.11 2.18
CA THR A 472 12.80 15.80 2.44
C THR A 472 12.98 15.57 3.94
N SER A 473 13.46 16.56 4.69
CA SER A 473 13.55 16.46 6.16
C SER A 473 12.18 16.24 6.80
N GLN A 474 11.13 16.87 6.29
CA GLN A 474 9.78 16.67 6.80
C GLN A 474 9.25 15.24 6.55
N TYR A 475 9.55 14.65 5.39
CA TYR A 475 9.19 13.25 5.12
C TYR A 475 9.95 12.26 6.00
N LEU A 476 11.24 12.53 6.26
CA LEU A 476 12.01 11.73 7.21
C LEU A 476 11.47 11.83 8.63
N ASN A 477 10.93 12.99 9.02
CA ASN A 477 10.30 13.15 10.34
C ASN A 477 8.92 12.51 10.42
N LEU A 478 8.19 12.39 9.31
CA LEU A 478 6.94 11.62 9.28
C LEU A 478 7.20 10.11 9.41
N ALA A 479 8.32 9.63 8.86
CA ALA A 479 8.69 8.23 8.88
C ALA A 479 9.33 7.77 10.20
N LYS A 480 9.87 8.70 10.99
CA LYS A 480 10.37 8.46 12.34
C LYS A 480 9.23 8.52 13.34
#